data_AF-A0AAW0JFY3-F1
#
_entry.id   AF-A0AAW0JFY3-F1
#
_cell.length_a   1.000
_cell.length_b   1.000
_cell.length_c   1.000
_cell.angle_alpha   90.00
_cell.angle_beta   90.00
_cell.angle_gamma   90.00
#
_symmetry.space_group_name_H-M   'P 1'
#
loop_
_entity.id
_entity.type
_entity.pdbx_description
1 polymer ?
#
loop_
_entity_poly.entity_id
_entity_poly.type
_entity_poly.pdbx_seq_one_letter_code
_entity_poly.pdbx_strand_id
1 'polypeptide(L)'
;MYSPQKEKEIEDRMAPKAKKEAPAPPKAEAKAKALKAKKAVLKGVHSHKKKKIRTSPTFRRPKTLRLRRRPKYAPRRNNMHPGGTSLTTMPSSNSP
;
A
#
# COMPACT_ATOMS: atom_id res chain seq x y z
N MET A 1 -21.71 -2.82 -60.29
CA MET A 1 -21.63 -3.26 -58.88
C MET A 1 -20.17 -3.41 -58.50
N TYR A 2 -19.66 -2.50 -57.67
CA TYR A 2 -18.27 -2.50 -57.22
C TYR A 2 -18.09 -3.63 -56.20
N SER A 3 -17.08 -4.49 -56.37
CA SER A 3 -16.85 -5.65 -55.49
C SER A 3 -15.97 -5.26 -54.30
N PRO A 4 -16.46 -5.35 -53.04
CA PRO A 4 -15.72 -4.95 -51.84
C PRO A 4 -14.41 -5.73 -51.59
N GLN A 5 -14.20 -6.82 -52.33
CA GLN A 5 -13.01 -7.66 -52.19
C GLN A 5 -11.78 -7.03 -52.86
N LYS A 6 -11.99 -6.22 -53.91
CA LYS A 6 -10.91 -5.59 -54.67
C LYS A 6 -10.25 -4.44 -53.89
N GLU A 7 -10.95 -3.83 -52.94
CA GLU A 7 -10.41 -2.76 -52.08
C GLU A 7 -9.52 -3.34 -50.96
N LYS A 8 -9.91 -4.49 -50.38
CA LYS A 8 -9.11 -5.16 -49.33
C LYS A 8 -7.75 -5.64 -49.83
N GLU A 9 -7.69 -6.14 -51.07
CA GLU A 9 -6.42 -6.56 -51.68
C GLU A 9 -5.47 -5.39 -51.99
N ILE A 10 -6.00 -4.17 -52.18
CA ILE A 10 -5.19 -2.98 -52.44
C ILE A 10 -4.60 -2.43 -51.12
N GLU A 11 -5.36 -2.48 -50.03
CA GLU A 11 -4.89 -2.08 -48.69
C GLU A 11 -3.73 -2.96 -48.19
N ASP A 12 -3.81 -4.27 -48.37
CA ASP A 12 -2.74 -5.20 -47.98
C ASP A 12 -1.47 -5.04 -48.82
N ARG A 13 -1.59 -4.45 -50.02
CA ARG A 13 -0.46 -4.22 -50.95
C ARG A 13 0.26 -2.89 -50.69
N MET A 14 -0.42 -1.90 -50.10
CA MET A 14 0.15 -0.58 -49.77
C MET A 14 0.70 -0.48 -48.34
N ALA A 15 0.61 -1.54 -47.53
CA ALA A 15 1.26 -1.59 -46.24
C ALA A 15 2.81 -1.58 -46.42
N PRO A 16 3.55 -0.62 -45.84
CA PRO A 16 5.00 -0.62 -45.92
C PRO A 16 5.53 -1.81 -45.13
N LYS A 17 6.11 -2.81 -45.80
CA LYS A 17 6.77 -3.93 -45.14
C LYS A 17 7.95 -3.39 -44.32
N ALA A 18 7.77 -3.38 -43.00
CA ALA A 18 8.80 -3.10 -42.03
C ALA A 18 9.99 -4.03 -42.27
N LYS A 19 11.10 -3.44 -42.68
CA LYS A 19 12.42 -4.08 -42.65
C LYS A 19 12.72 -4.45 -41.19
N LYS A 20 12.95 -5.74 -40.99
CA LYS A 20 13.64 -6.41 -39.87
C LYS A 20 14.44 -5.41 -39.01
N GLU A 21 13.97 -5.17 -37.78
CA GLU A 21 14.62 -4.31 -36.79
C GLU A 21 15.99 -4.89 -36.41
N ALA A 22 17.03 -4.34 -37.01
CA ALA A 22 18.31 -4.19 -36.34
C ALA A 22 18.13 -3.17 -35.20
N PRO A 23 18.88 -3.28 -34.07
CA PRO A 23 18.72 -2.38 -32.94
C PRO A 23 18.91 -0.94 -33.42
N ALA A 24 17.92 -0.10 -33.12
CA ALA A 24 17.87 1.29 -33.55
C ALA A 24 19.19 2.01 -33.19
N PRO A 25 19.63 3.00 -34.00
CA PRO A 25 20.86 3.74 -33.71
C PRO A 25 20.78 4.32 -32.28
N PRO A 26 21.87 4.27 -31.48
CA PRO A 26 21.86 4.65 -30.05
C PRO A 26 21.36 6.09 -29.82
N LYS A 27 21.43 6.95 -30.84
CA LYS A 27 20.88 8.31 -30.86
C LYS A 27 19.34 8.36 -30.79
N ALA A 28 18.65 7.37 -31.36
CA ALA A 28 17.19 7.28 -31.29
C ALA A 28 16.72 6.77 -29.91
N GLU A 29 17.42 5.77 -29.36
CA GLU A 29 17.16 5.27 -28.02
C GLU A 29 17.40 6.33 -26.93
N ALA A 30 18.47 7.13 -27.07
CA ALA A 30 18.77 8.22 -26.14
C ALA A 30 17.64 9.27 -26.11
N LYS A 31 17.08 9.62 -27.28
CA LYS A 31 15.93 10.53 -27.38
C LYS A 31 14.68 9.93 -26.75
N ALA A 32 14.40 8.64 -26.97
CA ALA A 32 13.27 7.95 -26.35
C ALA A 32 13.39 7.89 -24.82
N LYS A 33 14.60 7.58 -24.31
CA LYS A 33 14.91 7.59 -22.87
C LYS A 33 14.75 9.00 -22.28
N ALA A 34 15.21 10.04 -22.97
CA ALA A 34 15.02 11.44 -22.54
C ALA A 34 13.55 11.85 -22.50
N LEU A 35 12.74 11.47 -23.50
CA LEU A 35 11.30 11.74 -23.51
C LEU A 35 10.56 10.99 -22.40
N LYS A 36 10.95 9.74 -22.11
CA LYS A 36 10.40 8.96 -21.00
C LYS A 36 10.79 9.55 -19.64
N ALA A 37 12.02 10.01 -19.49
CA ALA A 37 12.51 10.69 -18.29
C ALA A 37 11.74 11.99 -18.04
N LYS A 38 11.56 12.84 -19.06
CA LYS A 38 10.73 14.06 -18.94
C LYS A 38 9.31 13.76 -18.47
N LYS A 39 8.67 12.72 -19.02
CA LYS A 39 7.32 12.28 -18.60
C LYS A 39 7.30 11.74 -17.17
N ALA A 40 8.34 11.00 -16.75
CA ALA A 40 8.47 10.45 -15.41
C ALA A 40 8.71 11.55 -14.36
N VAL A 41 9.45 12.60 -14.70
CA VAL A 41 9.63 13.79 -13.84
C VAL A 41 8.30 14.51 -13.64
N LEU A 42 7.52 14.72 -14.71
CA LEU A 42 6.24 15.42 -14.63
C LEU A 42 5.18 14.67 -13.81
N LYS A 43 5.06 13.34 -13.98
CA LYS A 43 4.08 12.54 -13.22
C LYS A 43 4.61 12.15 -11.83
N GLY A 44 5.91 12.01 -11.67
CA GLY A 44 6.55 11.48 -10.47
C GLY A 44 6.37 9.97 -10.31
N VAL A 45 7.28 9.33 -9.58
CA VAL A 45 7.25 7.88 -9.28
C VAL A 45 6.05 7.51 -8.39
N HIS A 46 5.57 8.46 -7.57
CA HIS A 46 4.42 8.29 -6.69
C HIS A 46 3.23 9.17 -7.13
N SER A 47 2.89 9.09 -8.41
CA SER A 47 1.85 9.90 -9.07
C SER A 47 0.42 9.58 -8.60
N HIS A 48 0.22 8.47 -7.88
CA HIS A 48 -1.10 7.99 -7.47
C HIS A 48 -1.62 8.65 -6.19
N LYS A 49 -1.29 9.93 -5.95
CA LYS A 49 -1.92 10.74 -4.90
C LYS A 49 -3.30 11.20 -5.37
N LYS A 50 -4.28 10.29 -5.38
CA LYS A 50 -5.69 10.68 -5.48
C LYS A 50 -6.07 11.43 -4.20
N LYS A 51 -6.57 12.66 -4.33
CA LYS A 51 -7.13 13.40 -3.19
C LYS A 51 -8.30 12.59 -2.61
N LYS A 52 -8.33 12.41 -1.29
CA LYS A 52 -9.45 11.72 -0.62
C LYS A 52 -10.65 12.66 -0.55
N ILE A 53 -11.63 12.47 -1.44
CA ILE A 53 -12.88 13.22 -1.44
C ILE A 53 -13.72 12.77 -0.23
N ARG A 54 -14.19 13.73 0.56
CA ARG A 54 -15.10 13.49 1.68
C ARG A 54 -16.52 13.73 1.19
N THR A 55 -17.40 12.75 1.35
CA THR A 55 -18.81 12.85 0.97
C THR A 55 -19.67 13.47 2.06
N SER A 56 -19.22 13.45 3.31
CA SER A 56 -19.91 14.07 4.45
C SER A 56 -19.37 15.48 4.74
N PRO A 57 -20.23 16.46 5.08
CA PRO A 57 -19.79 17.81 5.46
C PRO A 57 -19.14 17.84 6.85
N THR A 58 -19.48 16.90 7.74
CA THR A 58 -18.97 16.87 9.11
C THR A 58 -17.60 16.21 9.18
N PHE A 59 -16.62 16.90 9.77
CA PHE A 59 -15.31 16.32 10.07
C PHE A 59 -15.37 15.46 11.33
N ARG A 60 -15.11 14.15 11.18
CA ARG A 60 -15.07 13.19 12.30
C ARG A 60 -13.62 12.89 12.68
N ARG A 61 -13.37 12.75 13.98
CA ARG A 61 -12.06 12.33 14.49
C ARG A 61 -11.66 10.99 13.84
N PRO A 62 -10.48 10.91 13.19
CA PRO A 62 -10.02 9.66 12.60
C PRO A 62 -9.75 8.63 13.70
N LYS A 63 -10.07 7.37 13.42
CA LYS A 63 -9.74 6.27 14.32
C LYS A 63 -8.24 6.04 14.28
N THR A 64 -7.60 6.18 15.43
CA THR A 64 -6.17 5.91 15.61
C THR A 64 -5.99 4.61 16.37
N LEU A 65 -4.84 3.96 16.18
CA LEU A 65 -4.47 2.80 16.98
C LEU A 65 -4.37 3.20 18.45
N ARG A 66 -5.03 2.44 19.32
CA ARG A 66 -4.92 2.58 20.77
C ARG A 66 -4.22 1.34 21.31
N LEU A 67 -2.93 1.48 21.61
CA LEU A 67 -2.17 0.40 22.21
C LEU A 67 -2.66 0.17 23.65
N ARG A 68 -2.71 -1.10 24.05
CA ARG A 68 -2.97 -1.47 25.44
C ARG A 68 -1.78 -1.03 26.29
N ARG A 69 -2.06 -0.64 27.55
CA ARG A 69 -1.02 -0.29 28.50
C ARG A 69 -0.16 -1.52 28.80
N ARG A 70 1.16 -1.35 28.82
CA ARG A 70 2.15 -2.30 29.34
C ARG A 70 3.07 -1.53 30.28
N PRO A 71 2.64 -1.26 31.53
CA PRO A 71 3.43 -0.45 32.44
C PRO A 71 4.70 -1.21 32.82
N LYS A 72 5.83 -0.49 32.87
CA LYS A 72 7.12 -1.07 33.27
C LYS A 72 7.22 -1.32 34.78
N TYR A 73 6.46 -0.56 35.57
CA TYR A 73 6.45 -0.61 37.03
C TYR A 73 5.02 -0.71 37.56
N ALA A 74 4.89 -1.19 38.80
CA ALA A 74 3.60 -1.38 39.43
C ALA A 74 2.76 -0.09 39.43
N PRO A 75 1.44 -0.19 39.20
CA PRO A 75 0.54 0.94 39.35
C PRO A 75 0.64 1.55 40.75
N ARG A 76 0.66 2.88 40.83
CA ARG A 76 0.79 3.65 42.09
C ARG A 76 -0.30 3.37 43.13
N ARG A 77 -1.39 2.72 42.75
CA ARG A 77 -2.50 2.35 43.64
C ARG A 77 -2.65 0.83 43.62
N ASN A 78 -2.50 0.24 44.80
CA ASN A 78 -2.45 -1.18 45.16
C ASN A 78 -1.02 -1.74 45.33
N ASN A 79 -0.33 -1.25 46.37
CA ASN A 79 0.72 -2.00 47.03
C ASN A 79 0.08 -3.07 47.94
N MET A 80 -0.63 -4.05 47.38
CA MET A 80 -0.92 -5.27 48.12
C MET A 80 0.21 -6.24 47.79
N HIS A 81 1.03 -6.55 48.79
CA HIS A 81 2.10 -7.52 48.69
C HIS A 81 1.53 -8.87 48.20
N PRO A 82 2.05 -9.48 47.12
CA PRO A 82 1.76 -10.88 46.83
C PRO A 82 2.56 -11.71 47.84
N GLY A 83 2.01 -11.89 49.03
CA GLY A 83 2.71 -12.49 50.17
C GLY A 83 2.02 -12.21 51.50
N GLY A 84 0.70 -12.38 51.54
CA GLY A 84 -0.10 -12.35 52.77
C GLY A 84 -0.82 -13.69 52.97
N THR A 85 -0.13 -14.79 52.70
CA THR A 85 -0.61 -16.13 53.08
C THR A 85 -0.10 -16.45 54.48
N SER A 86 -1.04 -16.86 55.34
CA SER A 86 -0.90 -17.51 56.65
C SER A 86 -0.27 -16.72 57.80
N LEU A 87 -1.06 -15.86 58.45
CA LEU A 87 -0.98 -15.71 59.91
C LEU A 87 -2.21 -16.39 60.52
N THR A 88 -1.96 -17.58 61.06
CA THR A 88 -2.59 -18.08 62.29
C THR A 88 -4.09 -18.40 62.25
N THR A 89 -4.47 -19.49 61.58
CA THR A 89 -5.55 -20.37 62.06
C THR A 89 -4.91 -21.51 62.83
N MET A 90 -4.90 -21.44 64.16
CA MET A 90 -4.58 -22.62 64.99
C MET A 90 -5.80 -23.57 64.92
N PRO A 91 -5.65 -24.85 64.54
CA PRO A 91 -6.73 -25.81 64.72
C PRO A 91 -6.89 -26.08 66.22
N SER A 92 -8.09 -25.79 66.75
CA SER A 92 -8.45 -26.13 68.13
C SER A 92 -8.26 -27.62 68.35
N SER A 93 -7.51 -27.97 69.40
CA SER A 93 -7.22 -29.33 69.84
C SER A 93 -8.48 -30.14 70.12
N ASN A 94 -8.50 -31.37 69.62
CA ASN A 94 -9.41 -32.43 70.06
C ASN A 94 -9.36 -32.58 71.59
N SER A 95 -10.54 -32.58 72.21
CA SER A 95 -10.74 -33.08 73.57
C SER A 95 -11.36 -34.48 73.48
N PRO A 96 -10.87 -35.49 74.22
CA PRO A 96 -11.51 -36.81 74.31
C PRO A 96 -12.86 -36.73 75.05
#